data_AF-A0A2S6CWL8-F1
#
_entry.id   AF-A0A2S6CWL8-F1
#
_cell.length_a   1.000
_cell.length_b   1.000
_cell.length_c   1.000
_cell.angle_alpha   90.00
_cell.angle_beta   90.00
_cell.angle_gamma   90.00
#
_symmetry.space_group_name_H-M   'P 1'
#
loop_
_entity.id
_entity.type
_entity.pdbx_description
1 polymer ?
#
loop_
_entity_poly.entity_id
_entity_poly.type
_entity_poly.pdbx_seq_one_letter_code
_entity_poly.pdbx_strand_id
1 'polypeptide(L)'
;MTNTIDSLFDTGLERYKAGESVESLIPVFKEVCDRAPKASSAWICLAWLYLLDSKGQLAFKAANKAVKLNPQDPQGRINLALAMLETGQKGLREHIDIAQQLIFVNEEWQEEIKNSIQDGLTRKPDWKNLEKVKKWLFKE
;
A
#
# COMPACT_ATOMS: atom_id res chain seq x y z
N MET A 1 -26.49 -14.16 -5.84
CA MET A 1 -25.06 -14.45 -5.63
C MET A 1 -24.65 -13.83 -4.32
N THR A 2 -24.17 -14.63 -3.37
CA THR A 2 -23.68 -14.12 -2.08
C THR A 2 -22.35 -13.42 -2.33
N ASN A 3 -22.30 -12.09 -2.24
CA ASN A 3 -21.04 -11.34 -2.24
C ASN A 3 -20.25 -11.71 -0.97
N THR A 4 -19.41 -12.73 -1.08
CA THR A 4 -18.42 -13.06 -0.04
C THR A 4 -17.41 -11.94 0.06
N ILE A 5 -16.75 -11.81 1.21
CA ILE A 5 -15.72 -10.79 1.37
C ILE A 5 -14.54 -11.00 0.43
N ASP A 6 -14.15 -12.26 0.21
CA ASP A 6 -13.08 -12.59 -0.72
C ASP A 6 -13.46 -12.15 -2.15
N SER A 7 -14.70 -12.39 -2.57
CA SER A 7 -15.20 -11.92 -3.88
C SER A 7 -15.22 -10.39 -3.99
N LEU A 8 -15.57 -9.68 -2.91
CA LEU A 8 -15.55 -8.21 -2.88
C LEU A 8 -14.12 -7.67 -2.99
N PHE A 9 -13.17 -8.30 -2.31
CA PHE A 9 -11.74 -7.95 -2.37
C PHE A 9 -11.17 -8.17 -3.77
N ASP A 10 -11.37 -9.36 -4.35
CA ASP A 10 -10.85 -9.71 -5.67
C ASP A 10 -11.44 -8.80 -6.75
N THR A 11 -12.75 -8.54 -6.72
CA THR A 11 -13.40 -7.63 -7.66
C THR A 11 -12.89 -6.20 -7.48
N GLY A 12 -12.61 -5.77 -6.25
CA GLY A 12 -11.99 -4.47 -5.97
C GLY A 12 -10.60 -4.33 -6.59
N LEU A 13 -9.79 -5.39 -6.53
CA LEU A 13 -8.47 -5.42 -7.18
C LEU A 13 -8.57 -5.37 -8.71
N GLU A 14 -9.48 -6.13 -9.31
CA GLU A 14 -9.68 -6.11 -10.76
C GLU A 14 -10.17 -4.74 -11.25
N ARG A 15 -11.08 -4.10 -10.50
CA ARG A 15 -11.53 -2.73 -10.77
C ARG A 15 -10.38 -1.72 -10.66
N TYR A 16 -9.51 -1.87 -9.65
CA TYR A 16 -8.30 -1.05 -9.54
C TYR A 16 -7.39 -1.19 -10.77
N LYS A 17 -7.10 -2.43 -11.18
CA LYS A 17 -6.29 -2.72 -12.38
C LYS A 17 -6.93 -2.19 -13.66
N ALA A 18 -8.26 -2.23 -13.76
CA ALA A 18 -9.03 -1.67 -14.88
C ALA A 18 -9.01 -0.12 -14.93
N GLY A 19 -8.37 0.54 -13.97
CA GLY A 19 -8.22 1.99 -13.96
C GLY A 19 -9.39 2.72 -13.31
N GLU A 20 -10.23 2.04 -12.53
CA GLU A 20 -11.27 2.71 -11.77
C GLU A 20 -10.67 3.72 -10.78
N SER A 21 -11.41 4.81 -10.53
CA SER A 21 -10.94 5.90 -9.69
C SER A 21 -10.71 5.45 -8.25
N VAL A 22 -9.72 6.06 -7.62
CA VAL A 22 -9.32 5.73 -6.25
C VAL A 22 -10.45 6.05 -5.26
N GLU A 23 -11.18 7.13 -5.51
CA GLU A 23 -12.27 7.62 -4.66
C GLU A 23 -13.44 6.63 -4.59
N SER A 24 -13.75 5.93 -5.69
CA SER A 24 -14.82 4.92 -5.72
C SER A 24 -14.39 3.58 -5.10
N LEU A 25 -13.09 3.29 -5.09
CA LEU A 25 -12.53 2.05 -4.53
C LEU A 25 -12.32 2.13 -3.02
N ILE A 26 -12.03 3.31 -2.47
CA ILE A 26 -11.89 3.51 -1.01
C ILE A 26 -13.07 2.92 -0.22
N PRO A 27 -14.36 3.22 -0.50
CA PRO A 27 -15.46 2.65 0.26
C PRO A 27 -15.54 1.12 0.16
N VAL A 28 -15.15 0.54 -0.98
CA VAL A 28 -15.11 -0.93 -1.18
C VAL A 28 -14.07 -1.56 -0.26
N PHE A 29 -12.83 -1.06 -0.26
CA PHE A 29 -11.77 -1.61 0.57
C PHE A 29 -11.97 -1.31 2.06
N LYS A 30 -12.68 -0.22 2.41
CA LYS A 30 -13.15 0.01 3.78
C LYS A 30 -14.12 -1.09 4.22
N GLU A 31 -15.13 -1.42 3.40
CA GLU A 31 -16.07 -2.50 3.72
C GLU A 31 -15.35 -3.84 3.91
N VAL A 32 -14.38 -4.16 3.02
CA VAL A 32 -13.56 -5.36 3.16
C VAL A 32 -12.80 -5.36 4.49
N CYS A 33 -12.16 -4.25 4.85
CA CYS A 33 -11.45 -4.11 6.12
C CYS A 33 -12.37 -4.24 7.34
N ASP A 34 -13.57 -3.68 7.28
CA ASP A 34 -14.55 -3.72 8.37
C ASP A 34 -15.08 -5.15 8.58
N ARG A 35 -15.32 -5.89 7.50
CA ARG A 35 -15.84 -7.27 7.55
C ARG A 35 -14.75 -8.33 7.72
N ALA A 36 -13.50 -8.02 7.36
CA ALA A 36 -12.33 -8.88 7.56
C ALA A 36 -11.16 -8.11 8.21
N PRO A 37 -11.28 -7.72 9.49
CA PRO A 37 -10.31 -6.84 10.16
C PRO A 37 -8.91 -7.45 10.40
N LYS A 38 -8.75 -8.75 10.14
CA LYS A 38 -7.47 -9.47 10.23
C LYS A 38 -6.80 -9.68 8.86
N ALA A 39 -7.44 -9.32 7.76
CA ALA A 39 -6.86 -9.44 6.42
C ALA A 39 -5.85 -8.30 6.19
N SER A 40 -4.55 -8.59 6.33
CA SER A 40 -3.50 -7.58 6.14
C SER A 40 -3.52 -6.99 4.74
N SER A 41 -3.75 -7.81 3.71
CA SER A 41 -3.82 -7.39 2.30
C SER A 41 -4.88 -6.30 2.06
N ALA A 42 -6.06 -6.42 2.67
CA ALA A 42 -7.11 -5.40 2.58
C ALA A 42 -6.65 -4.05 3.15
N TRP A 43 -5.97 -4.07 4.30
CA TRP A 43 -5.41 -2.86 4.90
C TRP A 43 -4.27 -2.25 4.08
N ILE A 44 -3.46 -3.09 3.42
CA ILE A 44 -2.39 -2.64 2.50
C ILE A 44 -3.00 -1.90 1.31
N CYS A 45 -4.00 -2.50 0.65
CA CYS A 45 -4.71 -1.88 -0.47
C CYS A 45 -5.39 -0.58 -0.04
N LEU A 46 -6.09 -0.58 1.10
CA LEU A 46 -6.74 0.63 1.59
C LEU A 46 -5.74 1.76 1.90
N ALA A 47 -4.58 1.43 2.47
CA ALA A 47 -3.52 2.40 2.70
C ALA A 47 -2.99 2.99 1.40
N TRP A 48 -2.75 2.15 0.39
CA TRP A 48 -2.31 2.58 -0.95
C TRP A 48 -3.32 3.51 -1.63
N LEU A 49 -4.62 3.18 -1.55
CA LEU A 49 -5.67 4.04 -2.08
C LEU A 49 -5.71 5.39 -1.36
N TYR A 50 -5.60 5.42 -0.03
CA TYR A 50 -5.52 6.69 0.70
C TYR A 50 -4.29 7.52 0.32
N LEU A 51 -3.16 6.88 0.07
CA LEU A 51 -1.93 7.53 -0.35
C LEU A 51 -2.05 8.18 -1.75
N LEU A 52 -2.64 7.46 -2.70
CA LEU A 52 -2.98 7.99 -4.02
C LEU A 52 -3.93 9.19 -3.92
N ASP A 53 -4.95 9.09 -3.07
CA ASP A 53 -5.94 10.14 -2.80
C ASP A 53 -5.43 11.24 -1.84
N SER A 54 -4.11 11.28 -1.56
CA SER A 54 -3.46 12.29 -0.71
C SER A 54 -4.03 12.41 0.71
N LYS A 55 -4.61 11.32 1.23
CA LYS A 55 -5.17 11.17 2.58
C LYS A 55 -4.14 10.55 3.54
N GLY A 56 -2.96 11.17 3.66
CA GLY A 56 -1.81 10.64 4.40
C GLY A 56 -2.10 10.19 5.84
N GLN A 57 -2.95 10.90 6.59
CA GLN A 57 -3.32 10.50 7.97
C GLN A 57 -4.16 9.22 8.02
N LEU A 58 -5.05 9.01 7.04
CA LEU A 58 -5.84 7.77 6.95
C LEU A 58 -4.97 6.63 6.45
N ALA A 59 -4.09 6.89 5.47
CA ALA A 59 -3.08 5.95 5.03
C ALA A 59 -2.20 5.46 6.18
N PHE A 60 -1.74 6.37 7.05
CA PHE A 60 -0.91 6.00 8.20
C PHE A 60 -1.63 5.01 9.13
N LYS A 61 -2.90 5.26 9.44
CA LYS A 61 -3.70 4.35 10.28
C LYS A 61 -3.89 2.97 9.63
N ALA A 62 -4.23 2.94 8.35
CA ALA A 62 -4.43 1.69 7.60
C ALA A 62 -3.11 0.91 7.46
N ALA A 63 -2.01 1.57 7.08
CA ALA A 63 -0.71 0.94 6.93
C ALA A 63 -0.14 0.43 8.28
N ASN A 64 -0.36 1.17 9.37
CA ASN A 64 0.04 0.72 10.71
C ASN A 64 -0.71 -0.56 11.10
N LYS A 65 -2.01 -0.66 10.77
CA LYS A 65 -2.81 -1.87 10.98
C LYS A 65 -2.30 -3.03 10.12
N ALA A 66 -2.01 -2.78 8.84
CA ALA A 66 -1.44 -3.76 7.92
C ALA A 66 -0.13 -4.37 8.45
N VAL A 67 0.84 -3.53 8.82
CA VAL A 67 2.15 -3.98 9.32
C VAL A 67 2.05 -4.71 10.66
N LYS A 68 1.10 -4.34 11.53
CA LYS A 68 0.83 -5.09 12.77
C LYS A 68 0.28 -6.49 12.51
N LEU A 69 -0.50 -6.67 11.44
CA LEU A 69 -1.07 -7.97 11.06
C LEU A 69 -0.07 -8.84 10.32
N ASN A 70 0.69 -8.26 9.39
CA ASN A 70 1.75 -8.93 8.66
C ASN A 70 3.01 -8.05 8.59
N PRO A 71 3.97 -8.23 9.53
CA PRO A 71 5.20 -7.46 9.54
C PRO A 71 6.22 -7.91 8.47
N GLN A 72 5.96 -8.98 7.72
CA GLN A 72 6.85 -9.49 6.68
C GLN A 72 6.40 -9.12 5.26
N ASP A 73 5.40 -8.23 5.15
CA ASP A 73 4.94 -7.71 3.87
C ASP A 73 5.74 -6.46 3.46
N PRO A 74 6.47 -6.48 2.33
CA PRO A 74 7.25 -5.33 1.89
C PRO A 74 6.37 -4.14 1.49
N GLN A 75 5.24 -4.36 0.82
CA GLN A 75 4.34 -3.30 0.39
C GLN A 75 3.69 -2.60 1.58
N GLY A 76 3.27 -3.36 2.60
CA GLY A 76 2.73 -2.81 3.85
C GLY A 76 3.73 -1.90 4.57
N ARG A 77 5.00 -2.31 4.62
CA ARG A 77 6.08 -1.47 5.19
C ARG A 77 6.35 -0.22 4.37
N ILE A 78 6.35 -0.33 3.05
CA ILE A 78 6.53 0.80 2.13
C ILE A 78 5.37 1.80 2.29
N ASN A 79 4.12 1.32 2.32
CA ASN A 79 2.95 2.16 2.53
C ASN A 79 3.02 2.89 3.87
N LEU A 80 3.49 2.21 4.93
CA LEU A 80 3.66 2.84 6.23
C LEU A 80 4.76 3.90 6.19
N ALA A 81 5.93 3.59 5.63
CA ALA A 81 7.02 4.56 5.51
C ALA A 81 6.62 5.79 4.68
N LEU A 82 5.87 5.58 3.60
CA LEU A 82 5.37 6.64 2.74
C LEU A 82 4.33 7.51 3.45
N ALA A 83 3.38 6.91 4.15
CA ALA A 83 2.40 7.64 4.96
C ALA A 83 3.08 8.42 6.11
N MET A 84 4.09 7.83 6.74
CA MET A 84 4.91 8.50 7.76
C MET A 84 5.63 9.71 7.19
N LEU A 85 6.19 9.60 5.98
CA LEU A 85 6.84 10.70 5.30
C LEU A 85 5.86 11.84 4.97
N GLU A 86 4.67 11.53 4.47
CA GLU A 86 3.61 12.50 4.18
C GLU A 86 3.07 13.21 5.43
N THR A 87 3.13 12.54 6.58
CA THR A 87 2.56 13.04 7.84
C THR A 87 3.60 13.51 8.86
N GLY A 88 4.89 13.50 8.50
CA GLY A 88 5.99 13.96 9.36
C GLY A 88 6.29 13.04 10.56
N GLN A 89 5.92 11.76 10.49
CA GLN A 89 6.17 10.78 11.57
C GLN A 89 7.62 10.31 11.58
N LYS A 90 8.14 10.03 12.78
CA LYS A 90 9.51 9.52 13.00
C LYS A 90 9.55 8.00 12.89
N GLY A 91 10.71 7.42 12.59
CA GLY A 91 10.94 5.96 12.58
C GLY A 91 10.74 5.30 11.22
N LEU A 92 10.42 6.04 10.16
CA LEU A 92 10.15 5.46 8.83
C LEU A 92 11.33 4.66 8.25
N ARG A 93 12.57 4.96 8.68
CA ARG A 93 13.78 4.32 8.16
C ARG A 93 13.82 2.81 8.43
N GLU A 94 13.35 2.39 9.61
CA GLU A 94 13.26 0.96 9.97
C GLU A 94 12.38 0.19 8.97
N HIS A 95 11.25 0.78 8.56
CA HIS A 95 10.35 0.15 7.59
C HIS A 95 10.99 0.05 6.21
N ILE A 96 11.74 1.07 5.78
CA ILE A 96 12.50 1.04 4.52
C ILE A 96 13.59 -0.03 4.55
N ASP A 97 14.37 -0.11 5.62
CA ASP A 97 15.47 -1.08 5.74
C ASP A 97 14.94 -2.52 5.69
N ILE A 98 13.85 -2.81 6.40
CA ILE A 98 13.25 -4.15 6.39
C ILE A 98 12.61 -4.45 5.03
N ALA A 99 11.88 -3.49 4.43
CA ALA A 99 11.33 -3.68 3.09
C ALA A 99 12.43 -3.97 2.07
N GLN A 100 13.55 -3.26 2.13
CA GLN A 100 14.73 -3.49 1.28
C GLN A 100 15.31 -4.90 1.47
N GLN A 101 15.42 -5.40 2.71
CA GLN A 101 15.89 -6.76 2.97
C GLN A 101 14.94 -7.82 2.39
N LEU A 102 13.62 -7.63 2.55
CA LEU A 102 12.61 -8.56 2.05
C LEU A 102 12.65 -8.69 0.52
N ILE A 103 12.70 -7.56 -0.20
CA ILE A 103 12.78 -7.58 -1.66
C ILE A 103 14.15 -8.02 -2.18
N PHE A 104 15.22 -7.87 -1.40
CA PHE A 104 16.56 -8.30 -1.81
C PHE A 104 16.68 -9.84 -1.86
N VAL A 105 15.97 -10.55 -0.98
CA VAL A 105 16.02 -12.02 -0.90
C VAL A 105 14.87 -12.71 -1.65
N ASN A 106 13.96 -11.93 -2.24
CA ASN A 106 12.82 -12.43 -3.00
C ASN A 106 12.61 -11.60 -4.28
N GLU A 107 13.03 -12.16 -5.41
CA GLU A 107 12.95 -11.51 -6.73
C GLU A 107 11.50 -11.20 -7.15
N GLU A 108 10.54 -12.08 -6.83
CA GLU A 108 9.12 -11.86 -7.12
C GLU A 108 8.61 -10.61 -6.40
N TRP A 109 8.90 -10.50 -5.10
CA TRP A 109 8.55 -9.29 -4.34
C TRP A 109 9.27 -8.05 -4.85
N GLN A 110 10.52 -8.18 -5.30
CA GLN A 110 11.23 -7.05 -5.89
C GLN A 110 10.49 -6.51 -7.13
N GLU A 111 10.06 -7.40 -8.02
CA GLU A 111 9.32 -7.03 -9.23
C GLU A 111 7.91 -6.50 -8.90
N GLU A 112 7.20 -7.10 -7.94
CA GLU A 112 5.91 -6.59 -7.46
C GLU A 112 6.01 -5.17 -6.90
N ILE A 113 7.05 -4.87 -6.12
CA ILE A 113 7.28 -3.52 -5.59
C ILE A 113 7.64 -2.54 -6.70
N LYS A 114 8.48 -2.92 -7.67
CA LYS A 114 8.76 -2.07 -8.84
C LYS A 114 7.49 -1.75 -9.62
N ASN A 115 6.64 -2.75 -9.87
CA ASN A 115 5.38 -2.58 -10.56
C ASN A 115 4.41 -1.68 -9.78
N SER A 116 4.32 -1.86 -8.47
CA SER A 116 3.46 -1.04 -7.61
C SER A 116 3.91 0.43 -7.58
N ILE A 117 5.22 0.67 -7.49
CA ILE A 117 5.80 2.03 -7.57
C ILE A 117 5.52 2.65 -8.94
N GLN A 118 5.74 1.89 -10.02
CA GLN A 118 5.49 2.38 -11.38
C GLN A 118 4.00 2.72 -11.60
N ASP A 119 3.08 1.86 -11.17
CA ASP A 119 1.63 2.13 -11.24
C ASP A 119 1.26 3.36 -10.40
N GLY A 120 1.81 3.50 -9.19
CA GLY A 120 1.62 4.67 -8.35
C GLY A 120 2.05 5.98 -9.02
N LEU A 121 3.23 5.98 -9.66
CA LEU A 121 3.74 7.14 -10.39
C LEU A 121 2.98 7.39 -11.70
N THR A 122 2.47 6.36 -12.36
CA THR A 122 1.58 6.52 -13.53
C THR A 122 0.27 7.22 -13.13
N ARG A 123 -0.31 6.85 -11.99
CA ARG A 123 -1.57 7.42 -11.48
C ARG A 123 -1.38 8.80 -10.83
N LYS A 124 -0.23 9.03 -10.20
CA LYS A 124 0.14 10.28 -9.53
C LYS A 124 1.57 10.69 -9.94
N PRO A 125 1.76 11.31 -11.11
CA PRO A 125 3.09 11.62 -11.66
C PRO A 125 3.95 12.58 -10.82
N ASP A 126 3.32 13.38 -9.96
CA ASP A 126 3.98 14.35 -9.10
C ASP A 126 4.23 13.83 -7.67
N TRP A 127 4.19 12.51 -7.46
CA TRP A 127 4.34 11.89 -6.15
C TRP A 127 5.79 11.87 -5.63
N LYS A 128 6.32 13.05 -5.29
CA LYS A 128 7.71 13.26 -4.84
C LYS A 128 8.14 12.35 -3.68
N ASN A 129 7.22 12.04 -2.77
CA ASN A 129 7.51 11.15 -1.64
C ASN A 129 7.69 9.70 -2.08
N LEU A 130 6.91 9.22 -3.05
CA LEU A 130 7.08 7.88 -3.62
C LEU A 130 8.41 7.77 -4.38
N GLU A 131 8.78 8.80 -5.15
CA GLU A 131 10.10 8.87 -5.81
C GLU A 131 11.25 8.80 -4.80
N LYS A 132 11.11 9.49 -3.67
CA LYS A 132 12.11 9.46 -2.59
C LYS A 132 12.22 8.07 -1.98
N VAL A 133 11.08 7.42 -1.72
CA VAL A 133 11.02 6.04 -1.19
C VAL A 133 11.63 5.05 -2.18
N LYS A 134 11.34 5.17 -3.48
CA LYS A 134 11.96 4.37 -4.55
C LYS A 134 13.48 4.42 -4.48
N LYS A 135 14.07 5.63 -4.44
CA LYS A 135 15.53 5.81 -4.33
C LYS A 135 16.11 5.13 -3.10
N TRP A 136 15.44 5.25 -1.96
CA TRP A 136 15.89 4.59 -0.73
C TRP A 136 15.82 3.06 -0.78
N LEU A 137 14.80 2.49 -1.44
CA LEU A 137 14.62 1.05 -1.55
C LEU A 137 15.64 0.41 -2.49
N PHE A 138 15.95 1.06 -3.61
CA PHE A 138 16.82 0.49 -4.65
C PHE A 138 18.25 1.05 -4.65
N LYS A 139 18.56 1.98 -3.73
CA LYS A 139 19.87 2.64 -3.62
C LYS A 139 20.27 3.39 -4.90
N GLU A 140 19.30 4.08 -5.50
CA GLU A 140 19.44 4.95 -6.69
C GLU A 140 19.62 6.43 -6.32
#